data_AF-A0A1J4V662-F1
#
_entry.id   AF-A0A1J4V662-F1
#
_cell.length_a   1.000
_cell.length_b   1.000
_cell.length_c   1.000
_cell.angle_alpha   90.00
_cell.angle_beta   90.00
_cell.angle_gamma   90.00
#
_symmetry.space_group_name_H-M   'P 1'
#
loop_
_entity.id
_entity.type
_entity.pdbx_description
1 polymer ?
#
loop_
_entity_poly.entity_id
_entity_poly.type
_entity_poly.pdbx_seq_one_letter_code
_entity_poly.pdbx_strand_id
1 'polypeptide(L)'
;MEPIDTKYIFRGFKAEGGPFVSMVTQNNAIVFKAGDLAFALTLPLYRNICSDLGADERQLKAIDLLIERVKAYQKNNPELCKVPDVDAGEEEKRVCRPNDEDKEENQI
;
A
#
# COMPACT_ATOMS: atom_id res chain seq x y z
N MET A 1 9.78 22.18 -3.95
CA MET A 1 9.27 20.88 -3.49
C MET A 1 10.19 19.83 -4.09
N GLU A 2 10.91 19.11 -3.24
CA GLU A 2 11.95 18.17 -3.69
C GLU A 2 11.30 16.92 -4.33
N PRO A 3 11.87 16.34 -5.40
CA PRO A 3 11.19 15.44 -6.33
C PRO A 3 11.15 13.97 -5.88
N ILE A 4 11.12 13.71 -4.57
CA ILE A 4 11.47 12.39 -4.04
C ILE A 4 10.28 11.46 -3.74
N ASP A 5 9.05 11.96 -3.59
CA ASP A 5 7.95 11.11 -3.08
C ASP A 5 6.92 10.60 -4.10
N THR A 6 7.17 10.76 -5.39
CA THR A 6 6.43 10.01 -6.44
C THR A 6 7.32 9.77 -7.64
N LYS A 7 8.22 8.76 -7.56
CA LYS A 7 9.06 8.35 -8.69
C LYS A 7 8.42 7.33 -9.63
N TYR A 8 7.21 6.85 -9.33
CA TYR A 8 6.59 5.76 -10.10
C TYR A 8 5.09 5.98 -10.26
N ILE A 9 4.63 6.03 -11.51
CA ILE A 9 3.21 5.91 -11.85
C ILE A 9 2.88 4.42 -11.82
N PHE A 10 2.12 3.97 -10.83
CA PHE A 10 1.67 2.58 -10.76
C PHE A 10 0.39 2.38 -11.57
N ARG A 11 0.48 1.54 -12.61
CA ARG A 11 -0.68 0.98 -13.31
C ARG A 11 -0.54 -0.53 -13.29
N GLY A 12 -1.31 -1.18 -12.43
CA GLY A 12 -1.38 -2.64 -12.35
C GLY A 12 -2.67 -3.14 -13.01
N PHE A 13 -2.60 -4.27 -13.69
CA PHE A 13 -3.79 -4.94 -14.22
C PHE A 13 -3.98 -6.25 -13.46
N LYS A 14 -5.19 -6.50 -12.93
CA LYS A 14 -5.52 -7.85 -12.44
C LYS A 14 -5.67 -8.77 -13.64
N ALA A 15 -4.83 -9.80 -13.72
CA ALA A 15 -4.95 -10.83 -14.72
C ALA A 15 -6.03 -11.84 -14.28
N GLU A 16 -7.29 -11.54 -14.56
CA GLU A 16 -8.36 -12.54 -14.55
C GLU A 16 -8.70 -12.90 -15.99
N GLY A 17 -8.80 -14.19 -16.30
CA GLY A 17 -8.99 -14.75 -17.64
C GLY A 17 -10.38 -14.53 -18.23
N GLY A 18 -10.90 -13.31 -18.17
CA GLY A 18 -12.18 -12.88 -18.71
C GLY A 18 -12.12 -11.43 -19.23
N PRO A 19 -13.20 -10.91 -19.85
CA PRO A 19 -13.19 -9.61 -20.53
C PRO A 19 -13.05 -8.39 -19.61
N PHE A 20 -13.03 -8.58 -18.29
CA PHE A 20 -12.92 -7.50 -17.31
C PHE A 20 -11.54 -7.50 -16.66
N VAL A 21 -10.64 -6.68 -17.22
CA VAL A 21 -9.36 -6.36 -16.59
C VAL A 21 -9.62 -5.21 -15.61
N SER A 22 -9.70 -5.48 -14.31
CA SER A 22 -9.78 -4.39 -13.32
C SER A 22 -8.41 -3.71 -13.20
N MET A 23 -8.36 -2.39 -13.46
CA MET A 23 -7.16 -1.57 -13.33
C MET A 23 -6.96 -1.14 -11.87
N VAL A 24 -5.80 -1.46 -11.31
CA VAL A 24 -5.31 -0.93 -10.05
C VAL A 24 -4.53 0.34 -10.36
N THR A 25 -5.03 1.47 -9.86
CA THR A 25 -4.46 2.81 -10.02
C THR A 25 -3.81 3.24 -8.71
N GLN A 26 -3.04 4.32 -8.75
CA GLN A 26 -2.49 4.90 -7.52
C GLN A 26 -3.56 5.28 -6.49
N ASN A 27 -4.75 5.69 -6.95
CA ASN A 27 -5.85 6.09 -6.08
C ASN A 27 -6.45 4.92 -5.28
N ASN A 28 -6.21 3.67 -5.71
CA ASN A 28 -6.72 2.47 -5.05
C ASN A 28 -5.60 1.49 -4.68
N ALA A 29 -4.34 1.91 -4.76
CA ALA A 29 -3.18 1.14 -4.36
C ALA A 29 -2.68 1.60 -2.98
N ILE A 30 -2.30 0.64 -2.14
CA ILE A 30 -1.56 0.90 -0.90
C ILE A 30 -0.15 0.36 -1.11
N VAL A 31 0.86 1.21 -0.90
CA VAL A 31 2.27 0.84 -1.05
C VAL A 31 2.90 0.70 0.33
N PHE A 32 3.55 -0.44 0.56
CA PHE A 32 4.29 -0.72 1.78
C PHE A 32 5.79 -0.81 1.49
N LYS A 33 6.62 -0.24 2.38
CA LYS A 33 8.07 -0.34 2.27
C LYS A 33 8.53 -1.67 2.85
N ALA A 34 9.14 -2.53 2.04
CA ALA A 34 9.63 -3.84 2.49
C ALA A 34 10.71 -3.76 3.59
N GLY A 35 11.47 -2.66 3.66
CA GLY A 35 12.44 -2.40 4.72
C GLY A 35 11.81 -1.97 6.06
N ASP A 36 10.50 -1.79 6.14
CA ASP A 36 9.81 -1.58 7.41
C ASP A 36 9.69 -2.93 8.16
N LEU A 37 10.37 -3.04 9.29
CA LEU A 37 10.37 -4.27 10.09
C LEU A 37 9.00 -4.65 10.63
N ALA A 38 8.10 -3.68 10.86
CA ALA A 38 6.74 -3.98 11.31
C ALA A 38 5.91 -4.59 10.19
N PHE A 39 6.15 -4.23 8.92
CA PHE A 39 5.35 -4.73 7.82
C PHE A 39 5.40 -6.26 7.69
N ALA A 40 6.58 -6.86 7.82
CA ALA A 40 6.71 -8.32 7.80
C ALA A 40 5.95 -9.02 8.95
N LEU A 41 5.81 -8.34 10.09
CA LEU A 41 5.12 -8.85 11.27
C LEU A 41 3.59 -8.74 11.15
N THR A 42 3.07 -7.78 10.38
CA THR A 42 1.62 -7.58 10.20
C THR A 42 1.03 -8.50 9.13
N LEU A 43 1.82 -8.92 8.14
CA LEU A 43 1.33 -9.75 7.03
C LEU A 43 0.71 -11.10 7.45
N PRO A 44 1.22 -11.85 8.45
CA PRO A 44 0.53 -13.04 8.96
C PRO A 44 -0.88 -12.77 9.51
N LEU A 45 -1.07 -11.62 10.17
CA LEU A 45 -2.40 -11.22 10.64
C LEU A 45 -3.33 -10.93 9.46
N TYR A 46 -2.84 -10.18 8.47
CA TYR A 46 -3.60 -9.91 7.25
C TYR A 46 -4.00 -11.21 6.53
N ARG A 47 -3.06 -12.17 6.42
CA ARG A 47 -3.31 -13.49 5.84
C ARG A 47 -4.43 -14.25 6.56
N ASN A 48 -4.46 -14.20 7.89
CA ASN A 48 -5.51 -14.85 8.68
C ASN A 48 -6.87 -14.18 8.46
N ILE A 49 -6.91 -12.84 8.48
CA ILE A 49 -8.15 -12.08 8.22
C ILE A 49 -8.70 -12.41 6.82
N CYS A 50 -7.84 -12.46 5.79
CA CYS A 50 -8.28 -12.86 4.45
C CYS A 50 -8.85 -14.28 4.43
N SER A 51 -8.25 -15.20 5.18
CA SER A 51 -8.75 -16.57 5.33
C SER A 51 -10.14 -16.58 5.97
N ASP A 52 -10.34 -15.82 7.04
CA ASP A 52 -11.61 -15.74 7.77
C ASP A 52 -12.72 -15.10 6.92
N LEU A 53 -12.35 -14.17 6.04
CA LEU A 53 -13.26 -13.54 5.06
C LEU A 53 -13.57 -14.44 3.85
N GLY A 54 -13.00 -15.64 3.77
CA GLY A 54 -13.26 -16.60 2.69
C GLY A 54 -12.46 -16.34 1.41
N ALA A 55 -11.28 -15.72 1.50
CA ALA A 55 -10.36 -15.63 0.38
C ALA A 55 -9.98 -17.02 -0.16
N ASP A 56 -9.86 -17.14 -1.47
CA ASP A 56 -9.53 -18.41 -2.10
C ASP A 56 -8.07 -18.83 -1.87
N GLU A 57 -7.75 -20.11 -2.10
CA GLU A 57 -6.40 -20.64 -1.89
C GLU A 57 -5.32 -19.94 -2.71
N ARG A 58 -5.63 -19.44 -3.91
CA ARG A 58 -4.66 -18.74 -4.76
C ARG A 58 -4.35 -17.37 -4.20
N GLN A 59 -5.35 -16.68 -3.66
CA GLN A 59 -5.19 -15.40 -2.97
C GLN A 59 -4.36 -15.57 -1.70
N LEU A 60 -4.67 -16.57 -0.88
CA LEU A 60 -3.89 -16.87 0.33
C LEU A 60 -2.43 -17.22 -0.02
N LYS A 61 -2.20 -18.04 -1.06
CA LYS A 61 -0.86 -18.38 -1.55
C LYS A 61 -0.09 -17.14 -2.03
N ALA A 62 -0.75 -16.17 -2.66
CA ALA A 62 -0.11 -14.93 -3.06
C ALA A 62 0.37 -14.11 -1.85
N ILE A 63 -0.42 -14.10 -0.76
CA ILE A 63 -0.04 -13.45 0.49
C ILE A 63 1.14 -14.19 1.15
N ASP A 64 1.12 -15.52 1.17
CA ASP A 64 2.23 -16.33 1.69
C ASP A 64 3.54 -16.04 0.94
N LEU A 65 3.49 -15.94 -0.40
CA LEU A 65 4.64 -15.55 -1.23
C LEU A 65 5.13 -14.13 -0.94
N LEU A 66 4.21 -13.19 -0.69
CA LEU A 66 4.57 -11.83 -0.28
C LEU A 66 5.33 -11.84 1.06
N ILE A 67 4.82 -12.58 2.05
CA ILE A 67 5.46 -12.75 3.36
C ILE A 67 6.89 -13.29 3.20
N GLU A 68 7.05 -14.36 2.41
CA GLU A 68 8.34 -14.97 2.14
C GLU A 68 9.32 -13.96 1.53
N ARG A 69 8.88 -13.23 0.50
CA ARG A 69 9.72 -12.25 -0.21
C ARG A 69 10.14 -11.09 0.66
N VAL A 70 9.23 -10.55 1.47
CA VAL A 70 9.55 -9.45 2.40
C VAL A 70 10.55 -9.95 3.44
N LYS A 71 10.34 -11.13 4.04
CA LYS A 71 11.30 -11.70 5.00
C LYS A 71 12.67 -11.96 4.38
N ALA A 72 12.71 -12.50 3.16
CA ALA A 72 13.96 -12.74 2.45
C ALA A 72 14.69 -11.42 2.12
N TYR A 73 13.96 -10.41 1.68
CA TYR A 73 14.50 -9.06 1.46
C TYR A 73 15.11 -8.50 2.74
N GLN A 74 14.37 -8.53 3.86
CA GLN A 74 14.83 -7.99 5.13
C GLN A 74 16.06 -8.74 5.67
N LYS A 75 16.06 -10.08 5.55
CA LYS A 75 17.20 -10.91 5.94
C LYS A 75 18.46 -10.59 5.13
N ASN A 76 18.32 -10.31 3.84
CA ASN A 76 19.44 -10.06 2.93
C ASN A 76 19.92 -8.59 2.92
N ASN A 77 19.13 -7.67 3.48
CA ASN A 77 19.45 -6.23 3.50
C ASN A 77 19.17 -5.63 4.90
N PRO A 78 19.74 -6.19 5.98
CA PRO A 78 19.44 -5.74 7.35
C PRO A 78 19.76 -4.25 7.57
N GLU A 79 20.75 -3.71 6.87
CA GLU A 79 21.17 -2.31 6.92
C GLU A 79 20.15 -1.34 6.29
N LEU A 80 19.29 -1.83 5.40
CA LEU A 80 18.22 -1.05 4.78
C LEU A 80 16.90 -1.15 5.57
N CYS A 81 16.87 -1.99 6.60
CA CYS A 81 15.68 -2.24 7.41
C CYS A 81 15.64 -1.34 8.63
N LYS A 82 14.47 -0.75 8.90
CA LYS A 82 14.25 0.11 10.06
C LYS A 82 13.02 -0.33 10.85
N VAL A 83 13.10 -0.20 12.17
CA VAL A 83 11.90 -0.15 13.00
C VAL A 83 11.18 1.14 12.59
N PRO A 84 9.88 1.09 12.26
CA PRO A 84 9.14 2.31 11.97
C PRO A 84 9.16 3.16 13.24
N ASP A 85 9.68 4.37 13.07
CA ASP A 85 9.69 5.40 14.08
C ASP A 85 8.75 6.50 13.60
N VAL A 86 8.01 7.08 14.53
CA VAL A 86 7.25 8.30 14.28
C VAL A 86 8.07 9.36 14.99
N ASP A 87 8.94 10.05 14.25
CA ASP A 87 9.60 11.22 14.81
C ASP A 87 8.49 12.14 15.36
N ALA A 88 8.49 12.39 16.67
CA ALA A 88 7.42 13.07 17.38
C ALA A 88 7.18 14.53 16.92
N GLY A 89 7.90 15.00 15.89
CA GLY A 89 7.72 16.28 15.21
C GLY A 89 7.09 16.19 13.81
N GLU A 90 6.90 15.00 13.25
CA GLU A 90 6.15 14.77 12.00
C GLU A 90 4.66 14.57 12.31
N GLU A 91 4.07 15.52 13.04
CA GLU A 91 2.65 15.79 12.83
C GLU A 91 2.53 16.36 11.40
N GLU A 92 2.38 15.47 10.41
CA GLU A 92 1.84 15.89 9.13
C GLU A 92 0.52 16.59 9.42
N LYS A 93 0.55 17.92 9.40
CA LYS A 93 -0.64 18.75 9.42
C LYS A 93 -1.54 18.19 8.32
N ARG A 94 -2.55 17.42 8.71
CA ARG A 94 -3.68 17.07 7.85
C ARG A 94 -4.34 18.38 7.46
N VAL A 95 -3.85 18.98 6.39
CA VAL A 95 -4.61 19.95 5.64
C VAL A 95 -5.54 19.11 4.79
N CYS A 96 -6.66 18.67 5.38
CA CYS A 96 -7.84 18.37 4.60
C CYS A 96 -8.23 19.68 3.91
N ARG A 97 -7.69 19.94 2.71
CA ARG A 97 -8.25 20.98 1.86
C ARG A 97 -9.63 20.46 1.44
N PRO A 98 -10.70 21.26 1.59
CA PRO A 98 -11.97 20.89 1.03
C PRO A 98 -11.79 20.68 -0.48
N ASN A 99 -12.46 19.68 -1.05
CA ASN A 99 -12.51 19.51 -2.49
C ASN A 99 -13.02 20.82 -3.12
N ASP A 100 -12.30 21.33 -4.11
CA ASP A 100 -12.68 22.52 -4.91
C ASP A 100 -13.87 22.21 -5.85
N GLU A 101 -14.92 21.54 -5.36
CA GLU A 101 -16.13 21.21 -6.13
C GLU A 101 -17.36 22.06 -5.78
N ASP A 102 -17.30 22.93 -4.76
CA ASP A 102 -18.38 23.88 -4.47
C ASP A 102 -18.10 25.26 -5.11
N LYS A 103 -18.00 25.30 -6.44
CA LYS A 103 -18.21 26.54 -7.20
C LYS A 103 -19.53 26.46 -7.98
N GLU A 104 -20.62 26.29 -7.26
CA GLU A 104 -21.95 26.66 -7.75
C GLU A 104 -22.28 28.09 -7.29
N GLU A 105 -22.48 28.94 -8.30
CA GLU A 105 -23.54 29.94 -8.39
C GLU A 105 -23.71 30.96 -7.24
N ASN A 106 -23.20 32.18 -7.51
CA ASN A 106 -24.07 33.37 -7.52
C ASN A 106 -23.33 34.57 -8.12
N GLN A 107 -23.61 34.86 -9.38
CA GLN A 107 -23.47 36.21 -9.93
C GLN A 107 -24.73 36.98 -9.53
N ILE A 108 -24.55 38.00 -8.67
CA ILE A 108 -25.49 39.12 -8.53
C ILE A 108 -24.75 40.37 -8.99
#